data_AF-A0A3C0JA75-F1
#
_entry.id   AF-A0A3C0JA75-F1
#
_cell.length_a   1.000
_cell.length_b   1.000
_cell.length_c   1.000
_cell.angle_alpha   90.00
_cell.angle_beta   90.00
_cell.angle_gamma   90.00
#
_symmetry.space_group_name_H-M   'P 1'
#
loop_
_entity.id
_entity.type
_entity.pdbx_description
1 polymer ?
#
loop_
_entity_poly.entity_id
_entity_poly.type
_entity_poly.pdbx_seq_one_letter_code
_entity_poly.pdbx_strand_id
1 'polypeptide(L)'
;MNEEKKRFKYENNLKYRERVNKKIRRRTDKQYDKKLKKLQFEEKSLSEARLKVIKKLQEARWKPLYKKNIIVNRTEGKIRINGTDYLFENIGNTRLITNISNSTVTSGRVKTKFKPSIGGALAGGSMYGVAGAAAGGVLFGKEKTRDTRRTATVTNCTYVGVEVIMYGKPVNISIFTGATGLESKIYSEALVKAQVIMSQLAGLAATPMPESYLRVDEEPDVVALDKVIKLKHMEWRKMMDEPRVYPEPFR
;
A
#
# COMPACT_ATOMS: atom_id res chain seq x y z
N MET A 1 19.63 70.48 8.57
CA MET A 1 19.23 70.92 9.93
C MET A 1 18.84 69.80 10.92
N ASN A 2 17.89 68.90 10.65
CA ASN A 2 17.41 67.95 11.69
C ASN A 2 18.36 66.75 11.93
N GLU A 3 19.14 66.34 10.93
CA GLU A 3 20.15 65.27 11.09
C GLU A 3 21.44 65.76 11.75
N GLU A 4 21.93 66.95 11.39
CA GLU A 4 23.12 67.55 12.02
C GLU A 4 22.91 67.76 13.53
N LYS A 5 21.71 68.22 13.93
CA LYS A 5 21.33 68.30 15.36
C LYS A 5 21.33 66.93 16.06
N LYS A 6 20.96 65.85 15.35
CA LYS A 6 21.00 64.48 15.90
C LYS A 6 22.42 63.92 15.97
N ARG A 7 23.28 64.20 14.98
CA ARG A 7 24.71 63.87 14.97
C ARG A 7 25.43 64.56 16.14
N PHE A 8 25.26 65.87 16.28
CA PHE A 8 25.83 66.65 17.38
C PHE A 8 25.40 66.11 18.75
N LYS A 9 24.12 65.75 18.91
CA LYS A 9 23.60 65.13 20.14
C LYS A 9 24.16 63.73 20.39
N TYR A 10 24.48 62.97 19.34
CA TYR A 10 25.06 61.62 19.46
C TYR A 10 26.52 61.65 19.89
N GLU A 11 27.29 62.64 19.43
CA GLU A 11 28.69 62.83 19.85
C GLU A 11 28.78 63.34 21.29
N ASN A 12 27.94 64.31 21.66
CA ASN A 12 28.06 65.03 22.94
C ASN A 12 27.22 64.45 24.09
N ASN A 13 26.26 63.54 23.85
CA ASN A 13 25.42 62.96 24.90
C ASN A 13 25.53 61.43 24.98
N LEU A 14 26.25 60.94 25.99
CA LEU A 14 26.51 59.52 26.23
C LEU A 14 25.21 58.68 26.31
N LYS A 15 24.23 59.13 27.10
CA LYS A 15 22.92 58.44 27.26
C LYS A 15 22.12 58.39 25.96
N TYR A 16 22.25 59.39 25.09
CA TYR A 16 21.62 59.38 23.78
C TYR A 16 22.35 58.42 22.83
N ARG A 17 23.69 58.45 22.81
CA ARG A 17 24.55 57.54 22.03
C ARG A 17 24.25 56.07 22.31
N GLU A 18 24.20 55.69 23.59
CA GLU A 18 23.88 54.33 24.03
C GLU A 18 22.50 53.88 23.59
N ARG A 19 21.47 54.75 23.71
CA ARG A 19 20.10 54.44 23.27
C ARG A 19 20.02 54.20 21.76
N VAL A 20 20.69 55.03 20.98
CA VAL A 20 20.75 54.89 19.52
C VAL A 20 21.47 53.60 19.13
N ASN A 21 22.64 53.32 19.71
CA ASN A 21 23.39 52.08 19.47
C ASN A 21 22.62 50.83 19.87
N LYS A 22 21.93 50.86 21.02
CA LYS A 22 21.07 49.75 21.47
C LYS A 22 19.92 49.51 20.48
N LYS A 23 19.35 50.56 19.89
CA LYS A 23 18.29 50.45 18.89
C LYS A 23 18.80 49.88 17.56
N ILE A 24 20.00 50.28 17.13
CA ILE A 24 20.67 49.74 15.94
C ILE A 24 20.97 48.26 16.14
N ARG A 25 21.67 47.90 17.22
CA ARG A 25 21.99 46.50 17.55
C ARG A 25 20.75 45.61 17.54
N ARG A 26 19.69 46.02 18.26
CA ARG A 26 18.41 45.30 18.28
C ARG A 26 17.77 45.12 16.90
N ARG A 27 17.89 46.09 16.00
CA ARG A 27 17.33 45.99 14.64
C ARG A 27 18.17 45.04 13.78
N THR A 28 19.49 45.18 13.83
CA THR A 28 20.43 44.34 13.08
C THR A 28 20.36 42.89 13.55
N ASP A 29 20.35 42.64 14.86
CA ASP A 29 20.22 41.29 15.44
C ASP A 29 18.89 40.65 14.99
N LYS A 30 17.77 41.38 15.03
CA LYS A 30 16.48 40.87 14.54
C LYS A 30 16.50 40.54 13.05
N GLN A 31 17.18 41.33 12.22
CA GLN A 31 17.30 41.05 10.79
C GLN A 31 18.17 39.82 10.55
N TYR A 32 19.28 39.71 11.28
CA TYR A 32 20.18 38.57 11.25
C TYR A 32 19.44 37.29 11.65
N ASP A 33 18.75 37.28 12.79
CA ASP A 33 17.97 36.13 13.26
C ASP A 33 16.88 35.72 12.27
N LYS A 34 16.22 36.67 11.60
CA LYS A 34 15.26 36.40 10.54
C LYS A 34 15.90 35.69 9.34
N LYS A 35 17.07 36.17 8.88
CA LYS A 35 17.82 35.53 7.80
C LYS A 35 18.25 34.12 8.19
N LEU A 36 18.77 33.96 9.41
CA LEU A 36 19.21 32.68 9.94
C LEU A 36 18.06 31.65 9.96
N LYS A 37 16.90 32.04 10.49
CA LYS A 37 15.69 31.20 10.52
C LYS A 37 15.22 30.84 9.11
N LYS A 38 15.32 31.78 8.16
CA LYS A 38 14.94 31.52 6.76
C LYS A 38 15.85 30.45 6.14
N LEU A 39 17.17 30.56 6.32
CA LEU A 39 18.12 29.56 5.82
C LEU A 39 17.89 28.18 6.44
N GLN A 40 17.66 28.09 7.75
CA GLN A 40 17.32 26.82 8.42
C GLN A 40 16.02 26.22 7.88
N PHE A 41 15.00 27.05 7.65
CA PHE A 41 13.74 26.59 7.08
C PHE A 41 13.90 26.08 5.64
N GLU A 42 14.65 26.80 4.81
CA GLU A 42 14.97 26.39 3.43
C GLU A 42 15.73 25.06 3.42
N GLU A 43 16.76 24.91 4.26
CA GLU A 43 17.52 23.66 4.40
C GLU A 43 16.60 22.50 4.81
N LYS A 44 15.75 22.70 5.82
CA LYS A 44 14.79 21.69 6.26
C LYS A 44 13.80 21.33 5.15
N SER A 45 13.25 22.32 4.44
CA SER A 45 12.34 22.10 3.32
C SER A 45 12.99 21.28 2.20
N LEU A 46 14.26 21.56 1.88
CA LEU A 46 15.02 20.79 0.88
C LEU A 46 15.29 19.36 1.36
N SER A 47 15.58 19.16 2.64
CA SER A 47 15.77 17.83 3.22
C SER A 47 14.48 16.98 3.15
N GLU A 48 13.32 17.61 3.39
CA GLU A 48 12.02 16.95 3.22
C GLU A 48 11.72 16.65 1.74
N ALA A 49 12.09 17.55 0.83
CA ALA A 49 11.96 17.33 -0.60
C ALA A 49 12.82 16.14 -1.07
N ARG A 50 14.06 16.02 -0.57
CA ARG A 50 14.95 14.88 -0.80
C ARG A 50 14.28 13.57 -0.41
N LEU A 51 13.70 13.50 0.80
CA LEU A 51 13.00 12.30 1.27
C LEU A 51 11.79 11.93 0.40
N LYS A 52 11.04 12.93 -0.09
CA LYS A 52 9.90 12.71 -1.00
C LYS A 52 10.36 12.14 -2.35
N VAL A 53 11.44 12.67 -2.92
CA VAL A 53 12.01 12.17 -4.18
C VAL A 53 12.49 10.73 -4.02
N ILE A 54 13.20 10.42 -2.93
CA ILE A 54 13.65 9.04 -2.64
C ILE A 54 12.46 8.08 -2.55
N LYS A 55 11.41 8.44 -1.80
CA LYS A 55 10.21 7.60 -1.70
C LYS A 55 9.56 7.36 -3.06
N LYS A 56 9.43 8.43 -3.88
CA LYS A 56 8.87 8.33 -5.23
C LYS A 56 9.68 7.40 -6.13
N LEU A 57 11.02 7.50 -6.08
CA LEU A 57 11.92 6.65 -6.86
C LEU A 57 11.88 5.19 -6.37
N GLN A 58 11.86 4.98 -5.05
CA GLN A 58 11.69 3.64 -4.47
C GLN A 58 10.38 3.01 -4.94
N GLU A 59 9.26 3.72 -4.84
CA GLU A 59 7.95 3.25 -5.30
C GLU A 59 7.92 2.98 -6.80
N ALA A 60 8.55 3.84 -7.62
CA ALA A 60 8.61 3.67 -9.07
C ALA A 60 9.40 2.42 -9.51
N ARG A 61 10.35 1.94 -8.71
CA ARG A 61 11.09 0.69 -8.97
C ARG A 61 10.21 -0.54 -8.81
N TRP A 62 9.17 -0.48 -7.98
CA TRP A 62 8.23 -1.57 -7.79
C TRP A 62 7.14 -1.55 -8.86
N LYS A 63 7.10 -2.60 -9.68
CA LYS A 63 6.10 -2.77 -10.74
C LYS A 63 5.15 -3.91 -10.41
N PRO A 64 3.83 -3.76 -10.58
CA PRO A 64 2.90 -4.86 -10.37
C PRO A 64 3.13 -5.96 -11.41
N LEU A 65 3.24 -7.20 -10.94
CA LEU A 65 3.31 -8.39 -11.78
C LEU A 65 1.94 -9.05 -11.89
N TYR A 66 1.25 -9.17 -10.76
CA TYR A 66 -0.13 -9.66 -10.71
C TYR A 66 -0.91 -8.96 -9.59
N LYS A 67 -1.93 -8.20 -10.00
CA LYS A 67 -2.73 -7.34 -9.10
C LYS A 67 -1.80 -6.50 -8.20
N LYS A 68 -2.27 -6.13 -7.01
CA LYS A 68 -1.47 -5.50 -5.95
C LYS A 68 -0.76 -6.52 -5.06
N ASN A 69 -1.00 -7.81 -5.26
CA ASN A 69 -0.53 -8.88 -4.38
C ASN A 69 0.91 -9.31 -4.70
N ILE A 70 1.31 -9.17 -5.97
CA ILE A 70 2.67 -9.44 -6.43
C ILE A 70 3.23 -8.21 -7.12
N ILE A 71 4.29 -7.65 -6.55
CA ILE A 71 5.05 -6.54 -7.14
C ILE A 71 6.52 -6.94 -7.23
N VAL A 72 7.22 -6.45 -8.25
CA VAL A 72 8.61 -6.79 -8.55
C VAL A 72 9.46 -5.55 -8.71
N ASN A 73 10.67 -5.63 -8.20
CA ASN A 73 11.73 -4.67 -8.43
C ASN A 73 12.84 -5.39 -9.21
N ARG A 74 12.82 -5.22 -10.54
CA ARG A 74 13.82 -5.83 -11.44
C ARG A 74 15.20 -5.20 -11.29
N THR A 75 15.28 -3.95 -10.84
CA THR A 75 16.55 -3.25 -10.61
C THR A 75 17.34 -3.86 -9.46
N GLU A 76 16.64 -4.33 -8.42
CA GLU A 76 17.26 -4.91 -7.22
C GLU A 76 17.14 -6.44 -7.16
N GLY A 77 16.50 -7.07 -8.15
CA GLY A 77 16.24 -8.51 -8.13
C GLY A 77 15.31 -8.95 -6.99
N LYS A 78 14.32 -8.12 -6.62
CA LYS A 78 13.40 -8.37 -5.49
C LYS A 78 11.97 -8.59 -5.96
N ILE A 79 11.26 -9.47 -5.27
CA ILE A 79 9.82 -9.70 -5.42
C ILE A 79 9.13 -9.54 -4.06
N ARG A 80 7.97 -8.90 -4.05
CA ARG A 80 7.10 -8.86 -2.87
C ARG A 80 5.85 -9.67 -3.16
N ILE A 81 5.59 -10.66 -2.32
CA ILE A 81 4.43 -11.54 -2.38
C ILE A 81 3.68 -11.42 -1.07
N ASN A 82 2.39 -11.06 -1.13
CA ASN A 82 1.52 -10.89 0.05
C ASN A 82 2.09 -9.93 1.11
N GLY A 83 2.89 -8.94 0.69
CA GLY A 83 3.52 -7.96 1.59
C GLY A 83 4.90 -8.36 2.13
N THR A 84 5.39 -9.57 1.86
CA THR A 84 6.73 -10.02 2.26
C THR A 84 7.71 -9.93 1.10
N ASP A 85 8.91 -9.42 1.37
CA ASP A 85 9.99 -9.23 0.38
C ASP A 85 10.89 -10.46 0.28
N TYR A 86 11.26 -10.81 -0.94
CA TYR A 86 12.13 -11.92 -1.28
C TYR A 86 13.06 -11.54 -2.44
N LEU A 87 14.16 -12.28 -2.61
CA LEU A 87 15.03 -12.16 -3.79
C LEU A 87 14.63 -13.14 -4.89
N PHE A 88 14.88 -12.79 -6.15
CA PHE A 88 14.60 -13.64 -7.30
C PHE A 88 15.35 -14.97 -7.25
N GLU A 89 16.59 -14.99 -6.76
CA GLU A 89 17.41 -16.20 -6.58
C GLU A 89 16.71 -17.24 -5.68
N ASN A 90 15.89 -16.78 -4.74
CA ASN A 90 15.20 -17.65 -3.79
C ASN A 90 13.86 -18.15 -4.30
N ILE A 91 13.48 -17.79 -5.53
CA ILE A 91 12.31 -18.35 -6.20
C ILE A 91 12.66 -19.80 -6.59
N GLY A 92 12.16 -20.73 -5.80
CA GLY A 92 12.22 -22.16 -6.09
C GLY A 92 11.07 -22.60 -6.98
N ASN A 93 10.76 -23.89 -6.88
CA ASN A 93 9.70 -24.50 -7.68
C ASN A 93 8.33 -23.86 -7.40
N THR A 94 7.53 -23.75 -8.47
CA THR A 94 6.14 -23.30 -8.41
C THR A 94 5.20 -24.47 -8.67
N ARG A 95 4.06 -24.50 -7.99
CA ARG A 95 3.04 -25.54 -8.13
C ARG A 95 1.65 -24.93 -8.13
N LEU A 96 0.78 -25.44 -9.00
CA LEU A 96 -0.65 -25.13 -8.96
C LEU A 96 -1.32 -25.85 -7.79
N ILE A 97 -2.07 -25.12 -6.97
CA ILE A 97 -2.91 -25.67 -5.91
C ILE A 97 -4.37 -25.43 -6.24
N THR A 98 -5.15 -26.50 -6.27
CA THR A 98 -6.61 -26.45 -6.40
C THR A 98 -7.27 -27.26 -5.29
N ASN A 99 -8.30 -26.70 -4.66
CA ASN A 99 -9.17 -27.45 -3.74
C ASN A 99 -10.47 -27.80 -4.46
N ILE A 100 -10.72 -29.09 -4.65
CA ILE A 100 -11.88 -29.61 -5.38
C ILE A 100 -12.74 -30.41 -4.39
N SER A 101 -14.02 -30.04 -4.29
CA SER A 101 -15.00 -30.71 -3.46
C SER A 101 -16.21 -31.14 -4.28
N ASN A 102 -16.82 -32.25 -3.88
CA ASN A 102 -18.04 -32.75 -4.50
C ASN A 102 -19.24 -32.20 -3.74
N SER A 103 -20.19 -31.60 -4.44
CA SER A 103 -21.45 -31.15 -3.86
C SER A 103 -22.63 -31.80 -4.59
N THR A 104 -23.57 -32.37 -3.86
CA THR A 104 -24.81 -32.92 -4.44
C THR A 104 -25.82 -31.79 -4.59
N VAL A 105 -26.11 -31.39 -5.81
CA VAL A 105 -27.14 -30.39 -6.10
C VAL A 105 -28.41 -31.13 -6.49
N THR A 106 -29.43 -31.07 -5.63
CA THR A 106 -30.76 -31.61 -5.92
C THR A 106 -31.61 -30.51 -6.54
N SER A 107 -31.73 -30.50 -7.87
CA SER A 107 -32.64 -29.57 -8.55
C SER A 107 -34.04 -30.18 -8.61
N GLY A 108 -34.97 -29.67 -7.79
CA GLY A 108 -36.40 -29.99 -7.87
C GLY A 108 -37.15 -28.90 -8.65
N ARG A 109 -37.83 -29.27 -9.75
CA ARG A 109 -38.73 -28.36 -10.46
C ARG A 109 -40.14 -28.55 -9.91
N VAL A 110 -40.51 -27.80 -8.87
CA VAL A 110 -41.89 -27.81 -8.37
C VAL A 110 -42.75 -27.05 -9.36
N LYS A 111 -43.62 -27.74 -10.11
CA LYS A 111 -44.75 -27.10 -10.79
C LYS A 111 -45.80 -26.76 -9.74
N THR A 112 -45.71 -25.59 -9.12
CA THR A 112 -46.81 -25.07 -8.30
C THR A 112 -47.97 -24.71 -9.22
N LYS A 113 -49.01 -25.56 -9.28
CA LYS A 113 -50.34 -25.11 -9.75
C LYS A 113 -50.92 -24.23 -8.64
N PHE A 114 -50.85 -22.92 -8.83
CA PHE A 114 -51.47 -21.94 -7.94
C PHE A 114 -52.99 -22.18 -7.90
N LYS A 115 -53.55 -22.43 -6.72
CA LYS A 115 -54.97 -22.23 -6.42
C LYS A 115 -55.03 -21.32 -5.20
N PRO A 116 -55.69 -20.15 -5.27
CA PRO A 116 -55.84 -19.31 -4.10
C PRO A 116 -56.97 -19.87 -3.23
N SER A 117 -56.77 -19.77 -1.92
CA SER A 117 -57.77 -19.32 -0.94
C SER A 117 -58.00 -20.24 0.27
N ILE A 118 -58.22 -19.51 1.37
CA ILE A 118 -58.93 -19.85 2.61
C ILE A 118 -58.09 -20.53 3.71
N GLY A 119 -57.62 -19.68 4.62
CA GLY A 119 -58.07 -19.75 6.01
C GLY A 119 -57.23 -20.60 6.96
N GLY A 120 -56.81 -19.98 8.07
CA GLY A 120 -56.58 -20.72 9.31
C GLY A 120 -55.17 -20.64 9.85
N ALA A 121 -55.02 -19.83 10.89
CA ALA A 121 -53.93 -19.76 11.83
C ALA A 121 -53.33 -21.12 12.27
N LEU A 122 -52.04 -21.16 12.57
CA LEU A 122 -51.50 -21.27 13.94
C LEU A 122 -49.99 -21.55 13.93
N ALA A 123 -49.31 -20.89 14.87
CA ALA A 123 -48.11 -21.30 15.63
C ALA A 123 -46.97 -21.99 14.86
N GLY A 124 -45.73 -21.48 14.84
CA GLY A 124 -44.95 -21.18 16.03
C GLY A 124 -44.11 -22.40 16.41
N GLY A 125 -42.80 -22.24 16.48
CA GLY A 125 -41.93 -23.15 17.24
C GLY A 125 -41.03 -24.07 16.43
N SER A 126 -39.72 -23.80 16.56
CA SER A 126 -38.60 -24.74 16.78
C SER A 126 -38.60 -26.11 16.08
N MET A 127 -37.60 -26.43 15.26
CA MET A 127 -36.24 -26.87 15.64
C MET A 127 -36.20 -28.30 16.23
N TYR A 128 -35.24 -29.09 15.72
CA TYR A 128 -34.69 -30.37 16.21
C TYR A 128 -35.21 -31.71 15.63
N GLY A 129 -34.27 -32.45 15.02
CA GLY A 129 -33.69 -33.69 15.57
C GLY A 129 -34.58 -34.91 15.85
N VAL A 130 -34.23 -36.03 15.20
CA VAL A 130 -34.16 -37.44 15.68
C VAL A 130 -35.41 -38.13 16.27
N ALA A 131 -35.67 -39.32 15.69
CA ALA A 131 -36.29 -40.54 16.23
C ALA A 131 -37.81 -40.60 16.56
N GLY A 132 -38.37 -41.77 16.24
CA GLY A 132 -39.36 -42.44 17.08
C GLY A 132 -40.82 -42.32 16.67
N ALA A 133 -41.33 -43.40 16.07
CA ALA A 133 -42.70 -43.91 16.00
C ALA A 133 -43.89 -43.03 16.48
N ALA A 134 -44.92 -42.93 15.63
CA ALA A 134 -46.31 -42.95 16.08
C ALA A 134 -47.18 -43.69 15.04
N ALA A 135 -47.85 -44.74 15.51
CA ALA A 135 -48.89 -45.45 14.78
C ALA A 135 -50.16 -44.59 14.68
N GLY A 136 -50.88 -44.70 13.57
CA GLY A 136 -52.20 -44.09 13.36
C GLY A 136 -52.65 -44.27 11.92
N GLY A 137 -53.75 -44.98 11.71
CA GLY A 137 -54.09 -45.64 10.45
C GLY A 137 -54.92 -44.84 9.44
N VAL A 138 -54.93 -45.41 8.22
CA VAL A 138 -55.97 -45.41 7.18
C VAL A 138 -56.44 -44.06 6.63
N LEU A 139 -56.06 -43.76 5.38
CA LEU A 139 -57.02 -43.65 4.26
C LEU A 139 -56.30 -43.60 2.91
N PHE A 140 -56.92 -44.29 1.96
CA PHE A 140 -56.50 -44.53 0.58
C PHE A 140 -56.07 -43.28 -0.19
N GLY A 141 -55.00 -43.41 -0.97
CA GLY A 141 -54.66 -42.48 -2.03
C GLY A 141 -53.27 -42.73 -2.59
N LYS A 142 -53.14 -43.73 -3.46
CA LYS A 142 -51.98 -43.81 -4.36
C LYS A 142 -52.00 -42.59 -5.28
N GLU A 143 -51.40 -41.48 -4.88
CA GLU A 143 -50.83 -40.54 -5.83
C GLU A 143 -49.36 -40.89 -6.03
N LYS A 144 -49.07 -41.55 -7.15
CA LYS A 144 -47.71 -41.61 -7.67
C LYS A 144 -47.32 -40.20 -8.10
N THR A 145 -46.84 -39.39 -7.17
CA THR A 145 -46.00 -38.25 -7.54
C THR A 145 -44.75 -38.83 -8.18
N ARG A 146 -44.66 -38.69 -9.52
CA ARG A 146 -43.48 -39.05 -10.30
C ARG A 146 -42.42 -37.99 -10.02
N ASP A 147 -41.81 -38.11 -8.85
CA ASP A 147 -40.77 -37.21 -8.38
C ASP A 147 -39.48 -37.60 -9.10
N THR A 148 -39.25 -37.02 -10.28
CA THR A 148 -37.99 -37.19 -11.00
C THR A 148 -36.93 -36.33 -10.30
N ARG A 149 -36.43 -36.79 -9.14
CA ARG A 149 -35.22 -36.21 -8.55
C ARG A 149 -34.03 -36.66 -9.38
N ARG A 150 -33.45 -35.74 -10.13
CA ARG A 150 -32.10 -35.91 -10.67
C ARG A 150 -31.12 -35.41 -9.60
N THR A 151 -30.44 -36.35 -8.96
CA THR A 151 -29.27 -36.04 -8.13
C THR A 151 -28.09 -35.91 -9.09
N ALA A 152 -27.59 -34.69 -9.29
CA ALA A 152 -26.35 -34.47 -10.01
C ALA A 152 -25.25 -34.16 -8.99
N THR A 153 -24.19 -34.96 -8.99
CA THR A 153 -22.96 -34.64 -8.26
C THR A 153 -22.26 -33.54 -9.06
N VAL A 154 -22.24 -32.32 -8.54
CA VAL A 154 -21.53 -31.21 -9.16
C VAL A 154 -20.18 -31.07 -8.45
N THR A 155 -19.13 -31.37 -9.18
CA THR A 155 -17.75 -31.17 -8.75
C THR A 155 -17.44 -29.67 -8.80
N ASN A 156 -17.16 -29.09 -7.64
CA ASN A 156 -16.84 -27.68 -7.48
C ASN A 156 -15.39 -27.50 -7.07
N CYS A 157 -14.74 -26.49 -7.60
CA CYS A 157 -13.49 -25.97 -7.06
C CYS A 157 -13.80 -24.85 -6.07
N THR A 158 -13.18 -24.89 -4.89
CA THR A 158 -13.34 -23.88 -3.82
C THR A 158 -12.14 -22.94 -3.71
N TYR A 159 -10.99 -23.33 -4.26
CA TYR A 159 -9.74 -22.57 -4.21
C TYR A 159 -8.87 -22.87 -5.44
N VAL A 160 -8.34 -21.81 -6.05
CA VAL A 160 -7.25 -21.90 -7.04
C VAL A 160 -6.16 -20.91 -6.63
N GLY A 161 -4.92 -21.40 -6.55
CA GLY A 161 -3.75 -20.60 -6.23
C GLY A 161 -2.47 -21.20 -6.77
N VAL A 162 -1.38 -20.45 -6.62
CA VAL A 162 -0.03 -20.88 -6.95
C VAL A 162 0.79 -20.92 -5.68
N GLU A 163 1.37 -22.06 -5.37
CA GLU A 163 2.39 -22.20 -4.34
C GLU A 163 3.76 -21.97 -4.97
N VAL A 164 4.57 -21.13 -4.35
CA VAL A 164 5.97 -20.92 -4.73
C VAL A 164 6.85 -21.17 -3.52
N ILE A 165 7.91 -21.93 -3.70
CA ILE A 165 8.90 -22.15 -2.64
C ILE A 165 9.80 -20.91 -2.59
N MET A 166 9.74 -20.16 -1.49
CA MET A 166 10.63 -19.03 -1.23
C MET A 166 11.50 -19.33 -0.01
N TYR A 167 12.82 -19.24 -0.12
CA TYR A 167 13.75 -19.62 0.96
C TYR A 167 13.47 -21.03 1.54
N GLY A 168 13.12 -21.99 0.68
CA GLY A 168 12.76 -23.35 1.10
C GLY A 168 11.41 -23.50 1.81
N LYS A 169 10.59 -22.45 1.90
CA LYS A 169 9.25 -22.48 2.52
C LYS A 169 8.15 -22.23 1.48
N PRO A 170 7.02 -22.96 1.53
CA PRO A 170 5.92 -22.72 0.60
C PRO A 170 5.20 -21.40 0.91
N VAL A 171 4.98 -20.59 -0.12
CA VAL A 171 4.23 -19.33 -0.07
C VAL A 171 3.07 -19.42 -1.06
N ASN A 172 1.85 -19.20 -0.56
CA ASN A 172 0.63 -19.33 -1.36
C ASN A 172 0.15 -18.00 -1.93
N ILE A 173 -0.06 -17.96 -3.23
CA ILE A 173 -0.65 -16.86 -3.99
C ILE A 173 -2.08 -17.27 -4.34
N SER A 174 -3.07 -16.67 -3.68
CA SER A 174 -4.48 -16.92 -4.01
C SER A 174 -4.90 -16.17 -5.29
N ILE A 175 -5.50 -16.91 -6.22
CA ILE A 175 -6.07 -16.35 -7.46
C ILE A 175 -7.58 -16.27 -7.34
N PHE A 176 -8.18 -17.34 -6.80
CA PHE A 176 -9.61 -17.47 -6.65
C PHE A 176 -9.95 -18.25 -5.36
N THR A 177 -10.99 -17.79 -4.67
CA THR A 177 -11.58 -18.39 -3.47
C THR A 177 -13.10 -18.31 -3.59
N GLY A 178 -13.80 -19.44 -3.54
CA GLY A 178 -15.25 -19.52 -3.66
C GLY A 178 -15.68 -20.79 -4.39
N ALA A 179 -16.93 -21.24 -4.22
CA ALA A 179 -17.42 -22.45 -4.88
C ALA A 179 -17.78 -22.15 -6.35
N THR A 180 -17.05 -22.74 -7.29
CA THR A 180 -17.33 -22.68 -8.74
C THR A 180 -17.27 -24.06 -9.36
N GLY A 181 -18.19 -24.38 -10.28
CA GLY A 181 -18.13 -25.62 -11.04
C GLY A 181 -16.85 -25.70 -11.90
N LEU A 182 -16.32 -26.90 -12.09
CA LEU A 182 -15.11 -27.11 -12.90
C LEU A 182 -15.30 -26.72 -14.38
N GLU A 183 -16.52 -26.78 -14.91
CA GLU A 183 -16.83 -26.35 -16.28
C GLU A 183 -17.05 -24.83 -16.39
N SER A 184 -17.00 -24.10 -15.27
CA SER A 184 -17.22 -22.67 -15.27
C SER A 184 -16.06 -21.94 -15.94
N LYS A 185 -16.40 -20.87 -16.68
CA LYS A 185 -15.41 -19.94 -17.25
C LYS A 185 -14.50 -19.32 -16.18
N ILE A 186 -15.01 -19.14 -14.96
CA ILE A 186 -14.25 -18.59 -13.82
C ILE A 186 -13.09 -19.52 -13.46
N TYR A 187 -13.36 -20.83 -13.40
CA TYR A 187 -12.34 -21.83 -13.09
C TYR A 187 -11.27 -21.90 -14.19
N SER A 188 -11.68 -21.99 -15.47
CA SER A 188 -10.72 -22.04 -16.59
C SER A 188 -9.87 -20.77 -16.68
N GLU A 189 -10.47 -19.59 -16.49
CA GLU A 189 -9.71 -18.33 -16.42
C GLU A 189 -8.74 -18.29 -15.23
N ALA A 190 -9.12 -18.83 -14.07
CA ALA A 190 -8.25 -18.90 -12.90
C ALA A 190 -7.04 -19.80 -13.15
N LEU A 191 -7.21 -20.92 -13.86
CA LEU A 191 -6.11 -21.81 -14.26
C LEU A 191 -5.14 -21.13 -15.23
N VAL A 192 -5.67 -20.43 -16.25
CA VAL A 192 -4.82 -19.68 -17.20
C VAL A 192 -4.03 -18.60 -16.45
N LYS A 193 -4.68 -17.85 -15.54
CA LYS A 193 -4.00 -16.85 -14.69
C LYS A 193 -2.91 -17.49 -13.82
N ALA A 194 -3.16 -18.67 -13.28
CA ALA A 194 -2.18 -19.41 -12.48
C ALA A 194 -0.94 -19.79 -13.30
N GLN A 195 -1.14 -20.30 -14.50
CA GLN A 195 -0.06 -20.65 -15.42
C GLN A 195 0.77 -19.42 -15.82
N VAL A 196 0.12 -18.28 -16.08
CA VAL A 196 0.83 -17.02 -16.38
C VAL A 196 1.68 -16.56 -15.19
N ILE A 197 1.16 -16.66 -13.96
CA ILE A 197 1.93 -16.31 -12.76
C ILE A 197 3.13 -17.25 -12.61
N MET A 198 2.92 -18.56 -12.75
CA MET A 198 3.99 -19.56 -12.66
C MET A 198 5.09 -19.33 -13.69
N SER A 199 4.74 -19.05 -14.95
CA SER A 199 5.72 -18.78 -16.01
C SER A 199 6.48 -17.47 -15.78
N GLN A 200 5.81 -16.44 -15.29
CA GLN A 200 6.46 -15.19 -14.91
C GLN A 200 7.43 -15.38 -13.74
N LEU A 201 7.04 -16.13 -12.70
CA LEU A 201 7.92 -16.44 -11.57
C LEU A 201 9.14 -17.25 -12.01
N ALA A 202 8.96 -18.25 -12.88
CA ALA A 202 10.06 -19.01 -13.46
C ALA A 202 11.00 -18.11 -14.28
N GLY A 203 10.45 -17.17 -15.05
CA GLY A 203 11.23 -16.17 -15.78
C GLY A 203 12.06 -15.27 -14.86
N LEU A 204 11.52 -14.87 -13.71
CA LEU A 204 12.26 -14.09 -12.71
C LEU A 204 13.34 -14.91 -12.01
N ALA A 205 13.08 -16.19 -11.70
CA ALA A 205 14.09 -17.08 -11.13
C ALA A 205 15.30 -17.24 -12.08
N ALA A 206 15.05 -17.24 -13.39
CA ALA A 206 16.09 -17.34 -14.42
C ALA A 206 16.77 -15.99 -14.75
N THR A 207 16.27 -14.85 -14.26
CA THR A 207 16.93 -13.57 -14.54
C THR A 207 18.23 -13.43 -13.77
N PRO A 208 19.36 -13.13 -14.43
CA PRO A 208 20.64 -12.90 -13.75
C PRO A 208 20.51 -11.71 -12.82
N MET A 209 20.95 -11.88 -11.57
CA MET A 209 20.88 -10.83 -10.57
C MET A 209 21.97 -9.77 -10.88
N PRO A 210 21.64 -8.47 -10.84
CA PRO A 210 22.64 -7.45 -11.06
C PRO A 210 23.67 -7.47 -9.92
N GLU A 211 24.96 -7.59 -10.27
CA GLU A 211 26.07 -7.55 -9.29
C GLU A 211 26.14 -6.21 -8.56
N SER A 212 25.73 -5.13 -9.23
CA SER A 212 25.55 -3.81 -8.65
C SER A 212 24.41 -3.08 -9.33
N TYR A 213 23.71 -2.24 -8.56
CA TYR A 213 22.65 -1.38 -9.06
C TYR A 213 22.79 0.00 -8.42
N LEU A 214 22.39 1.03 -9.17
CA LEU A 214 22.40 2.41 -8.68
C LEU A 214 21.47 2.51 -7.47
N ARG A 215 21.97 2.97 -6.33
CA ARG A 215 21.11 3.17 -5.15
C ARG A 215 20.21 4.38 -5.39
N VAL A 216 19.05 4.40 -4.77
CA VAL A 216 18.12 5.54 -4.93
C VAL A 216 18.76 6.86 -4.46
N ASP A 217 19.64 6.80 -3.46
CA ASP A 217 20.40 7.95 -2.97
C ASP A 217 21.43 8.49 -3.99
N GLU A 218 21.84 7.66 -4.94
CA GLU A 218 22.85 7.98 -5.96
C GLU A 218 22.22 8.45 -7.29
N GLU A 219 20.89 8.42 -7.37
CA GLU A 219 20.16 8.93 -8.54
C GLU A 219 20.45 10.42 -8.74
N PRO A 220 20.57 10.88 -10.00
CA PRO A 220 21.02 12.24 -10.30
C PRO A 220 20.14 13.33 -9.67
N ASP A 221 18.83 13.07 -9.58
CA ASP A 221 17.85 13.97 -8.95
C ASP A 221 18.12 14.14 -7.44
N VAL A 222 18.49 13.05 -6.75
CA VAL A 222 18.79 13.07 -5.31
C VAL A 222 20.14 13.72 -5.07
N VAL A 223 21.14 13.38 -5.89
CA VAL A 223 22.48 13.98 -5.82
C VAL A 223 22.45 15.48 -6.10
N ALA A 224 21.60 15.94 -7.02
CA ALA A 224 21.38 17.36 -7.28
C ALA A 224 20.83 18.08 -6.04
N LEU A 225 19.84 17.48 -5.36
CA LEU A 225 19.31 18.01 -4.10
C LEU A 225 20.37 18.02 -2.98
N ASP A 226 21.20 16.98 -2.87
CA ASP A 226 22.28 16.91 -1.87
C ASP A 226 23.30 18.03 -2.06
N LYS A 227 23.65 18.38 -3.31
CA LYS A 227 24.50 19.53 -3.60
C LYS A 227 23.87 20.84 -3.13
N VAL A 228 22.57 21.04 -3.38
CA VAL A 228 21.85 22.26 -2.98
C VAL A 228 21.73 22.35 -1.45
N ILE A 229 21.40 21.26 -0.79
CA ILE A 229 21.33 21.18 0.68
C ILE A 229 22.70 21.52 1.28
N LYS A 230 23.78 20.94 0.75
CA LYS A 230 25.15 21.22 1.22
C LYS A 230 25.54 22.69 1.04
N LEU A 231 25.20 23.29 -0.11
CA LEU A 231 25.42 24.72 -0.35
C LEU A 231 24.67 25.58 0.67
N LYS A 232 23.40 25.27 0.93
CA LYS A 232 22.57 25.99 1.92
C LYS A 232 23.10 25.84 3.35
N HIS A 233 23.54 24.65 3.70
CA HIS A 233 24.17 24.39 4.99
C HIS A 233 25.48 25.19 5.16
N MET A 234 26.29 25.31 4.10
CA MET A 234 27.49 26.15 4.12
C MET A 234 27.15 27.65 4.21
N GLU A 235 26.13 28.14 3.52
CA GLU A 235 25.63 29.52 3.66
C GLU A 235 25.21 29.82 5.10
N TRP A 236 24.50 28.88 5.73
CA TRP A 236 24.08 29.01 7.12
C TRP A 236 25.27 29.04 8.09
N ARG A 237 26.26 28.15 7.91
CA ARG A 237 27.49 28.16 8.73
C ARG A 237 28.28 29.45 8.56
N LYS A 238 28.49 29.90 7.32
CA LYS A 238 29.21 31.15 7.05
C LYS A 238 28.56 32.33 7.77
N MET A 239 27.23 32.43 7.72
CA MET A 239 26.52 33.45 8.48
C MET A 239 26.81 33.33 9.98
N MET A 240 26.71 32.13 10.56
CA MET A 240 26.99 31.89 11.98
C MET A 240 28.42 32.25 12.41
N ASP A 241 29.39 32.00 11.55
CA ASP A 241 30.80 32.25 11.79
C ASP A 241 31.20 33.72 11.55
N GLU A 242 30.47 34.45 10.69
CA GLU A 242 30.74 35.85 10.38
C GLU A 242 30.40 36.78 11.56
N PRO A 243 31.32 37.68 11.97
CA PRO A 243 31.05 38.63 13.03
C PRO A 243 29.96 39.62 12.61
N ARG A 244 29.06 39.92 13.55
CA ARG A 244 27.95 40.84 13.30
C ARG A 244 28.45 42.26 13.04
N VAL A 245 28.20 42.77 11.84
CA VAL A 245 28.50 44.17 11.49
C VAL A 245 27.28 45.04 11.77
N TYR A 246 27.45 46.04 12.62
CA TYR A 246 26.41 47.01 12.94
C TYR A 246 26.57 48.28 12.09
N PRO A 247 25.51 48.77 11.43
CA PRO A 247 25.59 49.96 10.59
C PRO A 247 25.82 51.21 11.43
N GLU A 248 26.49 52.20 10.83
CA GLU A 248 26.69 53.50 11.45
C GLU A 248 25.35 54.24 11.64
N PRO A 249 25.15 54.95 12.76
CA PRO A 249 23.86 55.56 13.10
C PRO A 249 23.35 56.65 12.17
N PHE A 250 24.24 57.30 11.42
CA PHE A 250 23.94 58.44 10.56
C PHE A 250 24.73 58.33 9.24
N ARG A 251 24.54 57.23 8.51
CA ARG A 251 24.97 57.14 7.11
C ARG A 251 23.84 57.62 6.21
#